data_AF-A0AAW1R8M2-F1
#
_entry.id   AF-A0AAW1R8M2-F1
#
_cell.length_a   1.000
_cell.length_b   1.000
_cell.length_c   1.000
_cell.angle_alpha   90.00
_cell.angle_beta   90.00
_cell.angle_gamma   90.00
#
_symmetry.space_group_name_H-M   'P 1'
#
loop_
_entity.id
_entity.type
_entity.pdbx_description
1 polymer ?
#
loop_
_entity_poly.entity_id
_entity_poly.type
_entity_poly.pdbx_seq_one_letter_code
_entity_poly.pdbx_strand_id
1 'polypeptide(L)'
;MGSVSKRPLSGGSAAPATKKKKSGPTMTLKELEQQRKQQQQMRDLQVALRSRQPPAVNWACNVLSVLAFQARPELRLAKHPGLLDAILEVLRYSLDPRPLHVRMEVSSRVSSSASTLPPGTPQGWWWEEDGLLSSRPRDPDKLQWAVCVSNIVRNLAITPDNAPPLAEPVSVEVVLNSLDKCVHKPCPALNELAINLLDAMRQIGPSVCLSALNEAIARRLLCLLGSLMEYGLMPLRVRIAAAGALIGLTQGQQNSTVLLSMAEARQPPLLRHLVDLLSTPADAARQAAQANLDGDCGPIPGMEGNPTKASPQAASEVLQAEAVHTAAQAFAELAQRLPNQQILRALVAEPRVVKSLAHLLLCKLPAPGTTTPLAKLASKPAGSQAIMDFVAKLLSLARQHAAGALLLVCSTAGGQEKMVTYEREIEDRHQSGVFMASEAANKQGRLENAILSGPGTLECYVNQNSACKHDPVARQVKAAIDEAVAEVKGPKATVMQAGSYRKSTALQGTDLDMFVNTYSENVTKNERMRIGIATCTNLRASGYYDTQCSLHQKVLRLKSQTQRHPDVDIAFERFKDQTKLPPNRAFSQDQAVSKAVKVVKSMQRAYNLPPILLQVYLV
;
A
#
# COMPACT_ATOMS: atom_id res chain seq x y z
N MET A 1 -16.11 66.44 6.14
CA MET A 1 -15.15 67.47 5.71
C MET A 1 -14.60 68.16 6.95
N GLY A 2 -13.30 68.47 7.04
CA GLY A 2 -12.74 69.10 8.23
C GLY A 2 -11.25 69.47 8.13
N SER A 3 -10.99 70.78 8.21
CA SER A 3 -9.75 71.50 8.58
C SER A 3 -8.35 70.91 8.28
N VAL A 4 -7.55 71.67 7.53
CA VAL A 4 -6.09 71.53 7.43
C VAL A 4 -5.41 72.61 8.27
N SER A 5 -4.43 72.28 9.11
CA SER A 5 -3.40 73.25 9.51
C SER A 5 -2.14 72.69 10.19
N LYS A 6 -1.01 73.35 9.85
CA LYS A 6 0.26 73.52 10.60
C LYS A 6 1.28 72.35 10.74
N ARG A 7 2.51 72.71 10.35
CA ARG A 7 3.85 72.13 10.62
C ARG A 7 4.31 72.55 12.07
N PRO A 8 5.52 72.25 12.64
CA PRO A 8 6.75 71.76 11.98
C PRO A 8 7.74 70.81 12.74
N LEU A 9 8.66 70.24 11.94
CA LEU A 9 10.12 70.00 12.17
C LEU A 9 10.69 69.21 13.37
N SER A 10 11.83 68.57 13.04
CA SER A 10 12.89 68.02 13.91
C SER A 10 12.63 66.67 14.60
N GLY A 11 13.71 65.91 14.83
CA GLY A 11 13.68 64.54 15.37
C GLY A 11 14.45 63.53 14.50
N GLY A 12 15.78 63.66 14.41
CA GLY A 12 16.62 62.66 13.76
C GLY A 12 16.78 61.41 14.64
N SER A 13 16.79 60.21 14.05
CA SER A 13 17.16 58.98 14.75
C SER A 13 17.85 57.99 13.80
N ALA A 14 18.72 57.14 14.35
CA ALA A 14 19.68 56.36 13.58
C ALA A 14 19.05 55.13 12.88
N ALA A 15 19.55 54.80 11.68
CA ALA A 15 19.13 53.62 10.94
C ALA A 15 19.93 52.37 11.37
N PRO A 16 19.28 51.28 11.85
CA PRO A 16 19.97 50.05 12.20
C PRO A 16 20.11 49.09 11.01
N ALA A 17 21.36 48.69 10.75
CA ALA A 17 21.80 47.40 10.21
C ALA A 17 20.90 46.64 9.20
N THR A 18 21.20 46.83 7.91
CA THR A 18 21.48 45.73 6.95
C THR A 18 20.84 44.36 7.22
N LYS A 19 19.58 44.19 6.78
CA LYS A 19 18.99 42.84 6.62
C LYS A 19 19.85 41.99 5.68
N LYS A 20 20.57 41.00 6.20
CA LYS A 20 21.29 39.97 5.42
C LYS A 20 20.30 39.17 4.57
N LYS A 21 20.07 39.63 3.34
CA LYS A 21 19.32 38.92 2.30
C LYS A 21 20.10 37.63 1.97
N LYS A 22 19.68 36.49 2.54
CA LYS A 22 20.25 35.18 2.18
C LYS A 22 20.07 34.99 0.67
N SER A 23 21.14 35.08 -0.10
CA SER A 23 21.18 34.57 -1.46
C SER A 23 20.87 33.07 -1.40
N GLY A 24 19.88 32.64 -2.19
CA GLY A 24 19.69 31.20 -2.42
C GLY A 24 20.93 30.60 -3.10
N PRO A 25 21.09 29.26 -3.07
CA PRO A 25 22.19 28.61 -3.77
C PRO A 25 22.13 28.94 -5.26
N THR A 26 23.11 29.70 -5.74
CA THR A 26 23.27 29.99 -7.17
C THR A 26 23.67 28.69 -7.86
N MET A 27 22.78 28.12 -8.68
CA MET A 27 23.11 26.95 -9.50
C MET A 27 24.31 27.26 -10.39
N THR A 28 25.25 26.33 -10.49
CA THR A 28 26.43 26.45 -11.34
C THR A 28 26.03 26.41 -12.81
N LEU A 29 26.86 27.00 -13.68
CA LEU A 29 26.66 26.97 -15.13
C LEU A 29 26.50 25.54 -15.66
N LYS A 30 27.26 24.58 -15.11
CA LYS A 30 27.20 23.16 -15.47
C LYS A 30 25.84 22.52 -15.13
N GLU A 31 25.25 22.85 -14.00
CA GLU A 31 23.92 22.36 -13.62
C GLU A 31 22.83 22.95 -14.53
N LEU A 32 22.94 24.24 -14.88
CA LEU A 32 22.03 24.90 -15.81
C LEU A 32 22.12 24.31 -17.23
N GLU A 33 23.33 24.02 -17.71
CA GLU A 33 23.55 23.32 -18.99
C GLU A 33 22.99 21.90 -18.97
N GLN A 34 23.20 21.14 -17.88
CA GLN A 34 22.67 19.79 -17.73
C GLN A 34 21.13 19.79 -17.68
N GLN A 35 20.52 20.74 -16.97
CA GLN A 35 19.07 20.92 -16.94
C GLN A 35 18.51 21.26 -18.33
N ARG A 36 19.19 22.11 -19.10
CA ARG A 36 18.81 22.43 -20.49
C ARG A 36 18.90 21.20 -21.41
N LYS A 37 19.95 20.37 -21.28
CA LYS A 37 20.09 19.11 -22.01
C LYS A 37 18.94 18.15 -21.69
N GLN A 38 18.66 17.92 -20.40
CA GLN A 38 17.53 17.08 -19.95
C GLN A 38 16.18 17.58 -20.49
N GLN A 39 15.92 18.89 -20.46
CA GLN A 39 14.70 19.49 -21.01
C GLN A 39 14.58 19.28 -22.52
N GLN A 40 15.68 19.41 -23.28
CA GLN A 40 15.66 19.17 -24.72
C GLN A 40 15.42 17.69 -25.02
N GLN A 41 16.14 16.78 -24.36
CA GLN A 41 15.98 15.33 -24.53
C GLN A 41 14.54 14.86 -24.24
N MET A 42 13.84 15.50 -23.29
CA MET A 42 12.42 15.19 -23.04
C MET A 42 11.47 15.74 -24.13
N ARG A 43 11.79 16.87 -24.77
CA ARG A 43 11.08 17.31 -25.98
C ARG A 43 11.31 16.37 -27.14
N ASP A 44 12.54 15.89 -27.31
CA ASP A 44 12.91 14.97 -28.38
C ASP A 44 12.14 13.64 -28.24
N LEU A 45 12.02 13.12 -27.01
CA LEU A 45 11.14 11.97 -26.70
C LEU A 45 9.67 12.25 -27.04
N GLN A 46 9.12 13.42 -26.65
CA GLN A 46 7.75 13.80 -27.00
C GLN A 46 7.51 13.92 -28.51
N VAL A 47 8.47 14.47 -29.26
CA VAL A 47 8.40 14.58 -30.73
C VAL A 47 8.48 13.19 -31.37
N ALA A 48 9.37 12.32 -30.88
CA ALA A 48 9.53 10.97 -31.39
C ALA A 48 8.27 10.10 -31.20
N LEU A 49 7.63 10.15 -30.02
CA LEU A 49 6.33 9.50 -29.77
C LEU A 49 5.25 10.01 -30.74
N ARG A 50 5.10 11.34 -30.86
CA ARG A 50 4.10 11.96 -31.74
C ARG A 50 4.37 11.79 -33.24
N SER A 51 5.62 11.50 -33.63
CA SER A 51 5.98 11.29 -35.04
C SER A 51 5.28 10.09 -35.67
N ARG A 52 4.90 9.10 -34.85
CA ARG A 52 4.40 7.77 -35.27
C ARG A 52 5.33 7.01 -36.22
N GLN A 53 6.59 7.46 -36.40
CA GLN A 53 7.59 6.80 -37.21
C GLN A 53 8.18 5.60 -36.43
N PRO A 54 8.17 4.38 -36.98
CA PRO A 54 8.49 3.20 -36.17
C PRO A 54 9.85 3.21 -35.45
N PRO A 55 10.97 3.66 -36.05
CA PRO A 55 12.26 3.74 -35.34
C PRO A 55 12.25 4.76 -34.19
N ALA A 56 11.55 5.89 -34.37
CA ALA A 56 11.49 6.96 -33.38
C ALA A 56 10.60 6.56 -32.18
N VAL A 57 9.46 5.91 -32.44
CA VAL A 57 8.59 5.37 -31.38
C VAL A 57 9.30 4.24 -30.63
N ASN A 58 9.96 3.30 -31.32
CA ASN A 58 10.77 2.25 -30.68
C ASN A 58 11.83 2.85 -29.73
N TRP A 59 12.58 3.84 -30.21
CA TRP A 59 13.58 4.55 -29.40
C TRP A 59 12.96 5.20 -28.16
N ALA A 60 11.91 6.01 -28.33
CA ALA A 60 11.33 6.75 -27.22
C ALA A 60 10.68 5.83 -26.18
N CYS A 61 10.01 4.76 -26.62
CA CYS A 61 9.48 3.74 -25.72
C CYS A 61 10.60 3.04 -24.95
N ASN A 62 11.71 2.63 -25.58
CA ASN A 62 12.83 1.99 -24.88
C ASN A 62 13.43 2.88 -23.78
N VAL A 63 13.73 4.16 -24.09
CA VAL A 63 14.27 5.11 -23.11
C VAL A 63 13.28 5.36 -21.97
N LEU A 64 11.99 5.48 -22.26
CA LEU A 64 10.96 5.68 -21.25
C LEU A 64 10.72 4.43 -20.39
N SER A 65 10.87 3.21 -20.92
CA SER A 65 10.79 1.97 -20.14
C SER A 65 11.87 1.92 -19.07
N VAL A 66 13.13 2.18 -19.43
CA VAL A 66 14.27 2.24 -18.50
C VAL A 66 14.05 3.31 -17.43
N LEU A 67 13.78 4.55 -17.84
CA LEU A 67 13.61 5.67 -16.92
C LEU A 67 12.40 5.49 -15.97
N ALA A 68 11.30 4.90 -16.43
CA ALA A 68 10.11 4.67 -15.63
C ALA A 68 10.27 3.48 -14.67
N PHE A 69 10.91 2.39 -15.11
CA PHE A 69 11.27 1.26 -14.25
C PHE A 69 12.19 1.69 -13.10
N GLN A 70 13.17 2.55 -13.39
CA GLN A 70 14.09 3.13 -12.39
C GLN A 70 13.43 4.23 -11.52
N ALA A 71 12.12 4.48 -11.63
CA ALA A 71 11.35 5.47 -10.86
C ALA A 71 12.00 6.86 -10.79
N ARG A 72 12.66 7.27 -11.89
CA ARG A 72 13.56 8.43 -11.92
C ARG A 72 12.80 9.73 -11.56
N PRO A 73 13.29 10.57 -10.62
CA PRO A 73 12.64 11.84 -10.28
C PRO A 73 12.64 12.85 -11.44
N GLU A 74 13.42 12.60 -12.49
CA GLU A 74 13.38 13.26 -13.79
C GLU A 74 12.05 13.01 -14.53
N LEU A 75 11.40 11.86 -14.39
CA LEU A 75 10.15 11.48 -15.09
C LEU A 75 8.85 11.91 -14.38
N ARG A 76 8.92 12.79 -13.38
CA ARG A 76 7.72 13.35 -12.75
C ARG A 76 6.91 14.13 -13.79
N LEU A 77 5.70 13.67 -14.11
CA LEU A 77 4.88 14.17 -15.22
C LEU A 77 4.60 15.67 -15.12
N ALA A 78 4.42 16.19 -13.89
CA ALA A 78 4.25 17.62 -13.62
C ALA A 78 5.43 18.52 -14.06
N LYS A 79 6.63 17.96 -14.31
CA LYS A 79 7.78 18.69 -14.87
C LYS A 79 7.75 18.78 -16.39
N HIS A 80 7.00 17.90 -17.05
CA HIS A 80 7.05 17.66 -18.50
C HIS A 80 5.64 17.64 -19.11
N PRO A 81 4.95 18.80 -19.16
CA PRO A 81 3.64 18.88 -19.80
C PRO A 81 3.69 18.36 -21.24
N GLY A 82 2.63 17.69 -21.67
CA GLY A 82 2.56 17.01 -22.97
C GLY A 82 3.24 15.63 -23.03
N LEU A 83 4.00 15.19 -22.01
CA LEU A 83 4.63 13.87 -22.03
C LEU A 83 3.61 12.75 -21.87
N LEU A 84 2.68 12.87 -20.92
CA LEU A 84 1.62 11.89 -20.72
C LEU A 84 0.73 11.79 -21.98
N ASP A 85 0.37 12.92 -22.58
CA ASP A 85 -0.43 12.94 -23.81
C ASP A 85 0.25 12.20 -24.96
N ALA A 86 1.56 12.37 -25.13
CA ALA A 86 2.32 11.68 -26.17
C ALA A 86 2.39 10.15 -25.93
N ILE A 87 2.55 9.74 -24.67
CA ILE A 87 2.54 8.32 -24.26
C ILE A 87 1.15 7.72 -24.51
N LEU A 88 0.07 8.39 -24.08
CA LEU A 88 -1.30 7.93 -24.28
C LEU A 88 -1.75 8.01 -25.75
N GLU A 89 -1.20 8.91 -26.56
CA GLU A 89 -1.42 8.94 -28.01
C GLU A 89 -0.84 7.69 -28.68
N VAL A 90 0.36 7.25 -28.31
CA VAL A 90 0.91 5.99 -28.82
C VAL A 90 0.04 4.80 -28.39
N LEU A 91 -0.47 4.76 -27.15
CA LEU A 91 -1.40 3.70 -26.73
C LEU A 91 -2.70 3.68 -27.58
N ARG A 92 -3.34 4.84 -27.76
CA ARG A 92 -4.53 5.01 -28.63
C ARG A 92 -4.25 4.55 -30.06
N TYR A 93 -3.14 5.00 -30.64
CA TYR A 93 -2.74 4.70 -32.03
C TYR A 93 -2.40 3.22 -32.24
N SER A 94 -1.85 2.58 -31.22
CA SER A 94 -1.41 1.19 -31.24
C SER A 94 -2.57 0.19 -31.19
N LEU A 95 -3.70 0.58 -30.60
CA LEU A 95 -4.93 -0.21 -30.58
C LEU A 95 -5.95 0.20 -31.67
N ASP A 96 -5.59 1.14 -32.53
CA ASP A 96 -6.38 1.54 -33.70
C ASP A 96 -6.23 0.49 -34.84
N PRO A 97 -7.33 -0.15 -35.29
CA PRO A 97 -7.27 -1.15 -36.36
C PRO A 97 -6.94 -0.56 -37.74
N ARG A 98 -6.96 0.77 -37.91
CA ARG A 98 -6.57 1.41 -39.17
C ARG A 98 -5.07 1.19 -39.43
N PRO A 99 -4.68 0.76 -40.64
CA PRO A 99 -3.27 0.49 -40.96
C PRO A 99 -2.42 1.77 -40.86
N LEU A 100 -1.10 1.59 -40.73
CA LEU A 100 -0.11 2.67 -40.74
C LEU A 100 -0.20 3.46 -42.06
N HIS A 101 -1.03 4.51 -42.06
CA HIS A 101 -1.00 5.54 -43.08
C HIS A 101 0.26 6.38 -42.83
N VAL A 102 1.39 5.90 -43.35
CA VAL A 102 2.67 6.62 -43.33
C VAL A 102 2.53 7.83 -44.25
N ARG A 103 1.96 8.91 -43.70
CA ARG A 103 1.79 10.18 -44.41
C ARG A 103 3.16 10.82 -44.61
N MET A 104 3.81 10.48 -45.72
CA MET A 104 5.15 10.97 -46.11
C MET A 104 5.22 12.48 -46.37
N GLU A 105 4.16 13.24 -46.11
CA GLU A 105 4.12 14.70 -46.14
C GLU A 105 4.75 15.35 -44.88
N VAL A 106 5.84 14.76 -44.35
CA VAL A 106 6.75 15.50 -43.47
C VAL A 106 7.55 16.45 -44.37
N SER A 107 7.11 17.70 -44.41
CA SER A 107 7.75 18.77 -45.19
C SER A 107 9.27 18.78 -44.99
N SER A 108 10.01 18.88 -46.09
CA SER A 108 11.47 18.70 -46.19
C SER A 108 12.31 19.73 -45.42
N ARG A 109 11.69 20.59 -44.61
CA ARG A 109 12.33 21.58 -43.73
C ARG A 109 12.79 21.03 -42.37
N VAL A 110 12.47 19.77 -42.05
CA VAL A 110 13.17 19.02 -40.97
C VAL A 110 14.44 18.34 -41.51
N SER A 111 14.52 18.14 -42.83
CA SER A 111 15.53 17.28 -43.47
C SER A 111 16.94 17.88 -43.56
N SER A 112 17.14 19.17 -43.27
CA SER A 112 18.47 19.83 -43.31
C SER A 112 19.18 19.92 -41.95
N SER A 113 18.58 19.38 -40.89
CA SER A 113 19.23 19.17 -39.58
C SER A 113 19.05 17.75 -39.03
N ALA A 114 18.11 16.97 -39.58
CA ALA A 114 17.97 15.54 -39.32
C ALA A 114 18.74 14.64 -40.32
N SER A 115 19.27 15.20 -41.42
CA SER A 115 20.21 14.47 -42.29
C SER A 115 21.55 14.28 -41.59
N THR A 116 22.02 13.03 -41.48
CA THR A 116 23.31 12.67 -40.89
C THR A 116 23.54 13.16 -39.45
N LEU A 117 22.57 12.92 -38.57
CA LEU A 117 22.95 12.09 -37.42
C LEU A 117 23.16 10.67 -37.95
N PRO A 118 24.33 10.03 -37.74
CA PRO A 118 24.44 8.58 -37.78
C PRO A 118 23.58 7.96 -36.66
N PRO A 119 23.65 6.64 -36.41
CA PRO A 119 23.67 6.17 -35.02
C PRO A 119 24.91 6.76 -34.32
N GLY A 120 24.84 8.06 -34.00
CA GLY A 120 25.93 8.80 -33.38
C GLY A 120 26.24 8.15 -32.03
N THR A 121 27.53 7.94 -31.74
CA THR A 121 28.01 7.26 -30.54
C THR A 121 27.27 7.79 -29.31
N PRO A 122 26.38 7.00 -28.69
CA PRO A 122 25.27 7.55 -27.89
C PRO A 122 25.76 8.02 -26.51
N GLN A 123 26.32 9.22 -26.46
CA GLN A 123 26.90 9.77 -25.24
C GLN A 123 25.82 10.21 -24.26
N GLY A 124 25.65 9.40 -23.22
CA GLY A 124 24.79 9.69 -22.08
C GLY A 124 24.63 8.48 -21.15
N TRP A 125 24.61 8.78 -19.86
CA TRP A 125 24.38 7.92 -18.70
C TRP A 125 23.10 7.03 -18.66
N TRP A 126 22.42 6.80 -19.79
CA TRP A 126 21.24 5.92 -19.89
C TRP A 126 21.16 5.10 -21.18
N TRP A 127 22.17 5.16 -22.07
CA TRP A 127 22.13 4.49 -23.38
C TRP A 127 22.71 3.06 -23.37
N GLU A 128 23.17 2.57 -22.22
CA GLU A 128 23.87 1.28 -22.08
C GLU A 128 22.94 0.11 -21.72
N GLU A 129 21.64 0.36 -21.54
CA GLU A 129 20.62 -0.66 -21.25
C GLU A 129 19.79 -0.99 -22.51
N ASP A 130 19.79 -2.27 -22.92
CA ASP A 130 18.93 -2.78 -24.00
C ASP A 130 17.44 -2.68 -23.61
N GLY A 131 16.66 -1.93 -24.38
CA GLY A 131 15.24 -1.72 -24.14
C GLY A 131 14.32 -2.84 -24.65
N LEU A 132 13.05 -2.81 -24.21
CA LEU A 132 12.04 -3.86 -24.47
C LEU A 132 11.71 -4.11 -25.95
N LEU A 133 11.95 -3.13 -26.82
CA LEU A 133 11.67 -3.20 -28.27
C LEU A 133 12.96 -3.40 -29.05
N SER A 134 13.00 -4.45 -29.90
CA SER A 134 14.19 -4.80 -30.66
C SER A 134 14.62 -3.69 -31.64
N SER A 135 15.92 -3.45 -31.74
CA SER A 135 16.51 -2.39 -32.57
C SER A 135 16.40 -2.59 -34.09
N ARG A 136 15.93 -3.75 -34.56
CA ARG A 136 15.77 -4.06 -35.98
C ARG A 136 14.32 -3.84 -36.44
N PRO A 137 14.06 -2.90 -37.36
CA PRO A 137 12.71 -2.65 -37.88
C PRO A 137 12.32 -3.68 -38.95
N ARG A 138 11.98 -4.90 -38.52
CA ARG A 138 10.79 -5.54 -39.10
C ARG A 138 9.59 -4.80 -38.51
N ASP A 139 8.50 -4.65 -39.26
CA ASP A 139 7.34 -3.86 -38.84
C ASP A 139 6.97 -4.15 -37.38
N PRO A 140 7.22 -3.22 -36.44
CA PRO A 140 6.99 -3.51 -35.04
C PRO A 140 5.48 -3.60 -34.85
N ASP A 141 5.01 -4.75 -34.37
CA ASP A 141 3.61 -4.96 -34.08
C ASP A 141 3.13 -3.81 -33.19
N LYS A 142 2.13 -3.05 -33.67
CA LYS A 142 1.50 -1.98 -32.88
C LYS A 142 1.13 -2.49 -31.48
N LEU A 143 0.70 -3.74 -31.37
CA LEU A 143 0.39 -4.40 -30.11
C LEU A 143 1.58 -4.45 -29.14
N GLN A 144 2.81 -4.62 -29.62
CA GLN A 144 4.03 -4.56 -28.80
C GLN A 144 4.29 -3.14 -28.27
N TRP A 145 3.98 -2.08 -29.04
CA TRP A 145 3.99 -0.70 -28.53
C TRP A 145 2.91 -0.49 -27.46
N ALA A 146 1.71 -1.02 -27.68
CA ALA A 146 0.62 -0.93 -26.71
C ALA A 146 1.00 -1.59 -25.36
N VAL A 147 1.63 -2.78 -25.41
CA VAL A 147 2.18 -3.47 -24.23
C VAL A 147 3.29 -2.65 -23.58
N CYS A 148 4.31 -2.23 -24.34
CA CYS A 148 5.44 -1.45 -23.83
C CYS A 148 4.97 -0.14 -23.15
N VAL A 149 4.04 0.58 -23.79
CA VAL A 149 3.42 1.79 -23.23
C VAL A 149 2.58 1.50 -22.00
N SER A 150 1.82 0.40 -21.96
CA SER A 150 1.09 0.01 -20.74
C SER A 150 2.03 -0.24 -19.55
N ASN A 151 3.20 -0.83 -19.80
CA ASN A 151 4.25 -1.06 -18.80
C ASN A 151 4.86 0.27 -18.32
N ILE A 152 5.14 1.21 -19.24
CA ILE A 152 5.55 2.59 -18.89
C ILE A 152 4.50 3.29 -18.03
N VAL A 153 3.22 3.24 -18.40
CA VAL A 153 2.10 3.83 -17.63
C VAL A 153 1.99 3.21 -16.23
N ARG A 154 2.10 1.87 -16.12
CA ARG A 154 2.12 1.15 -14.85
C ARG A 154 3.28 1.60 -13.95
N ASN A 155 4.49 1.71 -14.50
CA ASN A 155 5.67 2.08 -13.70
C ASN A 155 5.64 3.57 -13.31
N LEU A 156 5.14 4.45 -14.18
CA LEU A 156 4.86 5.85 -13.85
C LEU A 156 3.86 5.98 -12.69
N ALA A 157 2.82 5.14 -12.65
CA ALA A 157 1.79 5.13 -11.60
C ALA A 157 2.31 4.74 -10.21
N ILE A 158 3.46 4.08 -10.10
CA ILE A 158 4.10 3.76 -8.81
C ILE A 158 4.63 5.03 -8.11
N THR A 159 4.89 6.11 -8.87
CA THR A 159 5.37 7.39 -8.32
C THR A 159 4.18 8.27 -7.90
N PRO A 160 4.00 8.62 -6.61
CA PRO A 160 2.81 9.36 -6.16
C PRO A 160 2.59 10.72 -6.86
N ASP A 161 3.66 11.45 -7.17
CA ASP A 161 3.62 12.71 -7.93
C ASP A 161 2.97 12.57 -9.33
N ASN A 162 2.92 11.36 -9.89
CA ASN A 162 2.33 11.07 -11.20
C ASN A 162 0.86 10.64 -11.11
N ALA A 163 0.36 10.27 -9.93
CA ALA A 163 -1.00 9.77 -9.78
C ALA A 163 -2.07 10.82 -10.18
N PRO A 164 -1.96 12.12 -9.86
CA PRO A 164 -2.95 13.12 -10.27
C PRO A 164 -3.18 13.24 -11.80
N PRO A 165 -2.17 13.47 -12.66
CA PRO A 165 -2.39 13.56 -14.12
C PRO A 165 -2.79 12.22 -14.75
N LEU A 166 -2.38 11.09 -14.17
CA LEU A 166 -2.85 9.77 -14.60
C LEU A 166 -4.32 9.52 -14.23
N ALA A 167 -4.82 10.11 -13.14
CA ALA A 167 -6.19 10.01 -12.66
C ALA A 167 -7.18 10.99 -13.32
N GLU A 168 -6.71 11.89 -14.20
CA GLU A 168 -7.56 12.80 -14.95
C GLU A 168 -8.55 12.07 -15.87
N PRO A 169 -9.76 12.63 -16.12
CA PRO A 169 -10.79 11.93 -16.91
C PRO A 169 -10.33 11.48 -18.29
N VAL A 170 -9.52 12.29 -18.98
CA VAL A 170 -8.98 11.97 -20.31
C VAL A 170 -8.03 10.78 -20.25
N SER A 171 -7.16 10.73 -19.23
CA SER A 171 -6.21 9.64 -18.99
C SER A 171 -6.94 8.33 -18.68
N VAL A 172 -7.91 8.37 -17.76
CA VAL A 172 -8.77 7.24 -17.42
C VAL A 172 -9.54 6.74 -18.65
N GLU A 173 -10.05 7.64 -19.51
CA GLU A 173 -10.76 7.23 -20.72
C GLU A 173 -9.87 6.47 -21.73
N VAL A 174 -8.57 6.81 -21.84
CA VAL A 174 -7.63 6.01 -22.65
C VAL A 174 -7.47 4.61 -22.10
N VAL A 175 -7.32 4.49 -20.78
CA VAL A 175 -7.21 3.20 -20.10
C VAL A 175 -8.47 2.35 -20.33
N LEU A 176 -9.66 2.93 -20.19
CA LEU A 176 -10.92 2.24 -20.50
C LEU A 176 -11.02 1.80 -21.95
N ASN A 177 -10.74 2.69 -22.91
CA ASN A 177 -10.79 2.37 -24.34
C ASN A 177 -9.76 1.30 -24.75
N SER A 178 -8.69 1.12 -23.97
CA SER A 178 -7.68 0.08 -24.16
C SER A 178 -8.12 -1.26 -23.58
N LEU A 179 -8.58 -1.26 -22.31
CA LEU A 179 -9.11 -2.43 -21.61
C LEU A 179 -10.35 -3.03 -22.29
N ASP A 180 -11.17 -2.18 -22.93
CA ASP A 180 -12.29 -2.55 -23.80
C ASP A 180 -11.86 -3.51 -24.92
N LYS A 181 -10.66 -3.33 -25.50
CA LYS A 181 -10.14 -4.24 -26.54
C LYS A 181 -9.68 -5.58 -25.99
N CYS A 182 -9.20 -5.61 -24.75
CA CYS A 182 -8.80 -6.84 -24.07
C CYS A 182 -9.99 -7.78 -23.83
N VAL A 183 -11.17 -7.24 -23.47
CA VAL A 183 -12.40 -8.02 -23.27
C VAL A 183 -12.96 -8.57 -24.59
N HIS A 184 -12.97 -7.76 -25.66
CA HIS A 184 -13.51 -8.18 -26.96
C HIS A 184 -12.58 -9.11 -27.77
N LYS A 185 -11.29 -9.16 -27.44
CA LYS A 185 -10.29 -9.99 -28.13
C LYS A 185 -9.19 -10.46 -27.16
N PRO A 186 -9.48 -11.37 -26.22
CA PRO A 186 -8.47 -11.90 -25.32
C PRO A 186 -7.35 -12.63 -26.10
N CYS A 187 -6.11 -12.22 -25.87
CA CYS A 187 -4.90 -12.87 -26.41
C CYS A 187 -3.69 -12.50 -25.52
N PRO A 188 -2.56 -13.23 -25.59
CA PRO A 188 -1.44 -13.07 -24.65
C PRO A 188 -0.96 -11.64 -24.40
N ALA A 189 -0.67 -10.90 -25.47
CA ALA A 189 -0.21 -9.52 -25.36
C ALA A 189 -1.33 -8.55 -24.89
N LEU A 190 -2.60 -8.81 -25.21
CA LEU A 190 -3.72 -8.03 -24.66
C LEU A 190 -4.01 -8.36 -23.20
N ASN A 191 -3.66 -9.56 -22.72
CA ASN A 191 -3.71 -9.91 -21.30
C ASN A 191 -2.61 -9.19 -20.51
N GLU A 192 -1.37 -9.14 -21.03
CA GLU A 192 -0.28 -8.37 -20.39
C GLU A 192 -0.61 -6.87 -20.36
N LEU A 193 -1.12 -6.32 -21.47
CA LEU A 193 -1.62 -4.94 -21.53
C LEU A 193 -2.72 -4.68 -20.50
N ALA A 194 -3.67 -5.61 -20.36
CA ALA A 194 -4.73 -5.49 -19.36
C ALA A 194 -4.18 -5.49 -17.94
N ILE A 195 -3.29 -6.42 -17.59
CA ILE A 195 -2.65 -6.50 -16.27
C ILE A 195 -1.90 -5.20 -15.97
N ASN A 196 -1.07 -4.71 -16.90
CA ASN A 196 -0.31 -3.48 -16.72
C ASN A 196 -1.21 -2.25 -16.49
N LEU A 197 -2.29 -2.09 -17.26
CA LEU A 197 -3.23 -1.00 -17.09
C LEU A 197 -4.10 -1.13 -15.82
N LEU A 198 -4.44 -2.35 -15.39
CA LEU A 198 -5.18 -2.60 -14.17
C LEU A 198 -4.32 -2.38 -12.91
N ASP A 199 -3.05 -2.75 -12.95
CA ASP A 199 -2.08 -2.40 -11.91
C ASP A 199 -1.84 -0.89 -11.86
N ALA A 200 -1.81 -0.19 -13.01
CA ALA A 200 -1.79 1.28 -13.02
C ALA A 200 -3.04 1.86 -12.33
N MET A 201 -4.23 1.38 -12.70
CA MET A 201 -5.52 1.76 -12.06
C MET A 201 -5.56 1.46 -10.56
N ARG A 202 -4.90 0.39 -10.10
CA ARG A 202 -4.76 0.08 -8.67
C ARG A 202 -3.97 1.14 -7.92
N GLN A 203 -2.86 1.63 -8.48
CA GLN A 203 -2.03 2.65 -7.82
C GLN A 203 -2.67 4.04 -7.85
N ILE A 204 -3.30 4.43 -8.97
CA ILE A 204 -3.91 5.77 -9.10
C ILE A 204 -5.36 5.84 -8.59
N GLY A 205 -6.01 4.70 -8.34
CA GLY A 205 -7.40 4.59 -7.91
C GLY A 205 -7.79 5.47 -6.70
N PRO A 206 -6.93 5.67 -5.68
CA PRO A 206 -7.22 6.61 -4.59
C PRO A 206 -7.31 8.08 -5.03
N SER A 207 -6.64 8.45 -6.13
CA SER A 207 -6.69 9.79 -6.75
C SER A 207 -7.77 9.93 -7.81
N VAL A 208 -8.25 8.83 -8.41
CA VAL A 208 -9.41 8.86 -9.33
C VAL A 208 -10.65 9.29 -8.57
N CYS A 209 -11.33 10.33 -9.07
CA CYS A 209 -12.56 10.85 -8.49
C CYS A 209 -13.74 10.48 -9.39
N LEU A 210 -14.45 9.39 -9.06
CA LEU A 210 -15.54 8.85 -9.87
C LEU A 210 -16.71 9.84 -10.09
N SER A 211 -16.89 10.82 -9.21
CA SER A 211 -17.89 11.89 -9.33
C SER A 211 -17.42 13.10 -10.15
N ALA A 212 -16.12 13.20 -10.45
CA ALA A 212 -15.57 14.15 -11.41
C ALA A 212 -15.41 13.54 -12.81
N LEU A 213 -15.47 12.21 -12.93
CA LEU A 213 -15.74 11.54 -14.21
C LEU A 213 -17.19 11.80 -14.64
N ASN A 214 -17.44 11.80 -15.95
CA ASN A 214 -18.81 11.68 -16.47
C ASN A 214 -19.44 10.36 -15.98
N GLU A 215 -20.71 10.37 -15.59
CA GLU A 215 -21.44 9.18 -15.09
C GLU A 215 -21.29 7.97 -16.05
N ALA A 216 -21.31 8.20 -17.36
CA ALA A 216 -21.12 7.16 -18.36
C ALA A 216 -19.71 6.54 -18.32
N ILE A 217 -18.67 7.35 -18.03
CA ILE A 217 -17.28 6.90 -17.87
C ILE A 217 -17.15 6.11 -16.56
N ALA A 218 -17.70 6.61 -15.45
CA ALA A 218 -17.67 5.93 -14.16
C ALA A 218 -18.43 4.58 -14.19
N ARG A 219 -19.62 4.55 -14.79
CA ARG A 219 -20.39 3.32 -15.02
C ARG A 219 -19.63 2.35 -15.93
N ARG A 220 -19.06 2.82 -17.05
CA ARG A 220 -18.27 1.98 -17.98
C ARG A 220 -17.05 1.38 -17.30
N LEU A 221 -16.33 2.14 -16.48
CA LEU A 221 -15.21 1.63 -15.67
C LEU A 221 -15.63 0.45 -14.80
N LEU A 222 -16.73 0.58 -14.06
CA LEU A 222 -17.21 -0.48 -13.17
C LEU A 222 -17.75 -1.68 -13.95
N CYS A 223 -18.48 -1.47 -15.06
CA CYS A 223 -18.92 -2.55 -15.95
C CYS A 223 -17.74 -3.32 -16.56
N LEU A 224 -16.69 -2.61 -16.97
CA LEU A 224 -15.49 -3.18 -17.55
C LEU A 224 -14.67 -3.96 -16.52
N LEU A 225 -14.52 -3.45 -15.29
CA LEU A 225 -13.95 -4.22 -14.18
C LEU A 225 -14.76 -5.48 -13.85
N GLY A 226 -16.09 -5.42 -13.94
CA GLY A 226 -16.96 -6.60 -13.83
C GLY A 226 -16.62 -7.67 -14.88
N SER A 227 -16.65 -7.28 -16.15
CA SER A 227 -16.31 -8.16 -17.29
C SER A 227 -14.88 -8.72 -17.18
N LEU A 228 -13.92 -7.90 -16.73
CA LEU A 228 -12.53 -8.32 -16.54
C LEU A 228 -12.33 -9.27 -15.34
N MET A 229 -13.27 -9.34 -14.39
CA MET A 229 -13.31 -10.31 -13.29
C MET A 229 -14.14 -11.57 -13.60
N GLU A 230 -14.85 -11.61 -14.74
CA GLU A 230 -15.78 -12.70 -15.07
C GLU A 230 -15.07 -14.05 -15.24
N TYR A 231 -15.64 -15.09 -14.63
CA TYR A 231 -15.08 -16.45 -14.68
C TYR A 231 -15.33 -17.08 -16.05
N GLY A 232 -14.27 -17.59 -16.67
CA GLY A 232 -14.32 -18.23 -17.99
C GLY A 232 -14.15 -17.27 -19.18
N LEU A 233 -14.30 -15.96 -18.97
CA LEU A 233 -14.06 -14.94 -20.00
C LEU A 233 -12.59 -14.48 -20.02
N MET A 234 -12.02 -14.15 -18.86
CA MET A 234 -10.64 -13.64 -18.76
C MET A 234 -9.71 -14.58 -17.95
N PRO A 235 -8.39 -14.59 -18.26
CA PRO A 235 -7.42 -15.34 -17.47
C PRO A 235 -7.37 -14.91 -15.99
N LEU A 236 -7.03 -15.85 -15.11
CA LEU A 236 -7.05 -15.61 -13.65
C LEU A 236 -6.23 -14.38 -13.22
N ARG A 237 -5.07 -14.11 -13.86
CA ARG A 237 -4.26 -12.92 -13.57
C ARG A 237 -4.96 -11.61 -13.91
N VAL A 238 -5.66 -11.53 -15.05
CA VAL A 238 -6.44 -10.34 -15.43
C VAL A 238 -7.57 -10.11 -14.42
N ARG A 239 -8.24 -11.19 -13.99
CA ARG A 239 -9.29 -11.15 -12.96
C ARG A 239 -8.76 -10.68 -11.60
N ILE A 240 -7.56 -11.15 -11.19
CA ILE A 240 -6.85 -10.66 -9.99
C ILE A 240 -6.54 -9.17 -10.10
N ALA A 241 -5.95 -8.73 -11.23
CA ALA A 241 -5.60 -7.33 -11.45
C ALA A 241 -6.85 -6.42 -11.46
N ALA A 242 -7.97 -6.88 -12.00
CA ALA A 242 -9.24 -6.14 -11.97
C ALA A 242 -9.84 -5.99 -10.56
N ALA A 243 -9.74 -7.02 -9.72
CA ALA A 243 -10.04 -6.90 -8.29
C ALA A 243 -9.05 -5.94 -7.58
N GLY A 244 -7.78 -5.93 -8.00
CA GLY A 244 -6.77 -4.96 -7.57
C GLY A 244 -7.13 -3.51 -7.91
N ALA A 245 -7.57 -3.24 -9.14
CA ALA A 245 -8.04 -1.92 -9.57
C ALA A 245 -9.26 -1.46 -8.75
N LEU A 246 -10.20 -2.37 -8.48
CA LEU A 246 -11.35 -2.09 -7.60
C LEU A 246 -10.91 -1.72 -6.17
N ILE A 247 -9.91 -2.40 -5.59
CA ILE A 247 -9.33 -2.02 -4.29
C ILE A 247 -8.82 -0.58 -4.33
N GLY A 248 -8.03 -0.22 -5.34
CA GLY A 248 -7.52 1.16 -5.50
C GLY A 248 -8.65 2.20 -5.52
N LEU A 249 -9.71 1.94 -6.29
CA LEU A 249 -10.88 2.83 -6.35
C LEU A 249 -11.62 2.94 -5.00
N THR A 250 -11.75 1.84 -4.23
CA THR A 250 -12.41 1.87 -2.91
C THR A 250 -11.63 2.62 -1.83
N GLN A 251 -10.31 2.78 -2.00
CA GLN A 251 -9.47 3.54 -1.06
C GLN A 251 -9.63 5.06 -1.21
N GLY A 252 -10.11 5.55 -2.38
CA GLY A 252 -10.50 6.94 -2.59
C GLY A 252 -11.85 7.25 -1.92
N GLN A 253 -11.84 7.98 -0.81
CA GLN A 253 -13.05 8.28 -0.01
C GLN A 253 -14.15 8.99 -0.83
N GLN A 254 -13.76 9.82 -1.79
CA GLN A 254 -14.62 10.52 -2.74
C GLN A 254 -15.44 9.61 -3.66
N ASN A 255 -15.03 8.36 -3.85
CA ASN A 255 -15.68 7.39 -4.74
C ASN A 255 -16.88 6.68 -4.09
N SER A 256 -17.08 6.89 -2.79
CA SER A 256 -17.98 6.10 -1.94
C SER A 256 -19.44 6.11 -2.38
N THR A 257 -19.97 7.26 -2.80
CA THR A 257 -21.36 7.40 -3.28
C THR A 257 -21.61 6.73 -4.63
N VAL A 258 -20.62 6.78 -5.53
CA VAL A 258 -20.73 6.17 -6.87
C VAL A 258 -20.66 4.64 -6.76
N LEU A 259 -19.69 4.13 -5.98
CA LEU A 259 -19.55 2.69 -5.71
C LEU A 259 -20.79 2.11 -5.01
N LEU A 260 -21.40 2.88 -4.10
CA LEU A 260 -22.69 2.56 -3.46
C LEU A 260 -23.82 2.38 -4.48
N SER A 261 -24.06 3.38 -5.34
CA SER A 261 -25.17 3.33 -6.30
C SER A 261 -25.11 2.10 -7.23
N MET A 262 -23.89 1.64 -7.55
CA MET A 262 -23.65 0.48 -8.41
C MET A 262 -23.72 -0.85 -7.64
N ALA A 263 -23.40 -0.87 -6.34
CA ALA A 263 -23.66 -2.03 -5.49
C ALA A 263 -25.18 -2.28 -5.31
N GLU A 264 -25.99 -1.22 -5.27
CA GLU A 264 -27.45 -1.34 -5.17
C GLU A 264 -28.12 -1.72 -6.51
N ALA A 265 -27.62 -1.21 -7.63
CA ALA A 265 -28.17 -1.46 -8.97
C ALA A 265 -28.13 -2.93 -9.44
N ARG A 266 -27.45 -3.83 -8.69
CA ARG A 266 -27.16 -5.24 -9.05
C ARG A 266 -26.40 -5.44 -10.36
N GLN A 267 -26.01 -4.37 -11.03
CA GLN A 267 -25.12 -4.34 -12.18
C GLN A 267 -24.05 -3.27 -11.96
N PRO A 268 -22.75 -3.58 -12.14
CA PRO A 268 -22.22 -4.87 -12.58
C PRO A 268 -22.26 -5.91 -11.44
N PRO A 269 -22.24 -7.22 -11.73
CA PRO A 269 -22.21 -8.29 -10.72
C PRO A 269 -20.83 -8.43 -10.02
N LEU A 270 -20.21 -7.31 -9.64
CA LEU A 270 -18.88 -7.20 -9.03
C LEU A 270 -18.74 -8.13 -7.81
N LEU A 271 -19.73 -8.11 -6.91
CA LEU A 271 -19.73 -8.94 -5.69
C LEU A 271 -19.75 -10.43 -6.00
N ARG A 272 -20.48 -10.84 -7.06
CA ARG A 272 -20.54 -12.22 -7.53
C ARG A 272 -19.16 -12.67 -8.03
N HIS A 273 -18.50 -11.86 -8.87
CA HIS A 273 -17.17 -12.19 -9.40
C HIS A 273 -16.07 -12.15 -8.34
N LEU A 274 -16.17 -11.28 -7.33
CA LEU A 274 -15.30 -11.32 -6.15
C LEU A 274 -15.49 -12.61 -5.34
N VAL A 275 -16.72 -13.12 -5.19
CA VAL A 275 -16.94 -14.47 -4.63
C VAL A 275 -16.31 -15.55 -5.52
N ASP A 276 -16.44 -15.44 -6.84
CA ASP A 276 -15.88 -16.41 -7.80
C ASP A 276 -14.34 -16.40 -7.82
N LEU A 277 -13.70 -15.29 -7.43
CA LEU A 277 -12.26 -15.20 -7.15
C LEU A 277 -11.90 -15.76 -5.77
N LEU A 278 -12.64 -15.39 -4.72
CA LEU A 278 -12.49 -15.90 -3.35
C LEU A 278 -12.66 -17.43 -3.26
N SER A 279 -13.37 -18.01 -4.23
CA SER A 279 -13.70 -19.43 -4.33
C SER A 279 -12.98 -20.12 -5.51
N THR A 280 -11.88 -19.55 -6.02
CA THR A 280 -11.15 -20.03 -7.21
C THR A 280 -10.79 -21.52 -7.07
N PRO A 281 -11.27 -22.41 -7.97
CA PRO A 281 -10.90 -23.83 -7.94
C PRO A 281 -9.42 -24.06 -8.20
N ALA A 282 -8.82 -25.06 -7.55
CA ALA A 282 -7.42 -25.42 -7.75
C ALA A 282 -7.13 -25.77 -9.22
N ASP A 283 -8.08 -26.40 -9.91
CA ASP A 283 -7.94 -26.81 -11.31
C ASP A 283 -7.89 -25.60 -12.26
N ALA A 284 -8.71 -24.58 -12.00
CA ALA A 284 -8.67 -23.32 -12.73
C ALA A 284 -7.37 -22.54 -12.46
N ALA A 285 -6.84 -22.61 -11.23
CA ALA A 285 -5.54 -22.05 -10.90
C ALA A 285 -4.39 -22.82 -11.57
N ARG A 286 -4.48 -24.16 -11.71
CA ARG A 286 -3.51 -24.99 -12.44
C ARG A 286 -3.51 -24.71 -13.94
N GLN A 287 -4.69 -24.57 -14.54
CA GLN A 287 -4.84 -24.17 -15.95
C GLN A 287 -4.26 -22.77 -16.19
N ALA A 288 -4.57 -21.80 -15.32
CA ALA A 288 -4.02 -20.45 -15.43
C ALA A 288 -2.50 -20.40 -15.18
N ALA A 289 -1.96 -21.24 -14.28
CA ALA A 289 -0.52 -21.34 -14.07
C ALA A 289 0.21 -21.88 -15.30
N GLN A 290 -0.34 -22.90 -15.95
CA GLN A 290 0.20 -23.46 -17.19
C GLN A 290 0.20 -22.40 -18.30
N ALA A 291 -0.96 -21.77 -18.55
CA ALA A 291 -1.07 -20.68 -19.54
C ALA A 291 -0.05 -19.55 -19.30
N ASN A 292 0.20 -19.15 -18.05
CA ASN A 292 1.21 -18.14 -17.73
C ASN A 292 2.64 -18.59 -18.06
N LEU A 293 2.96 -19.88 -17.86
CA LEU A 293 4.27 -20.48 -18.20
C LEU A 293 4.45 -20.62 -19.72
N ASP A 294 3.36 -20.86 -20.45
CA ASP A 294 3.32 -20.88 -21.92
C ASP A 294 3.37 -19.47 -22.54
N GLY A 295 3.13 -18.43 -21.72
CA GLY A 295 3.34 -17.01 -22.05
C GLY A 295 2.09 -16.12 -21.96
N ASP A 296 0.90 -16.69 -21.76
CA ASP A 296 -0.40 -16.04 -21.99
C ASP A 296 -0.70 -14.81 -21.11
N CYS A 297 0.03 -14.58 -20.03
CA CYS A 297 -0.10 -13.40 -19.15
C CYS A 297 1.25 -12.93 -18.59
N GLY A 298 2.39 -13.32 -19.18
CA GLY A 298 3.73 -13.00 -18.65
C GLY A 298 4.07 -13.64 -17.29
N PRO A 299 5.24 -13.31 -16.70
CA PRO A 299 5.78 -13.98 -15.52
C PRO A 299 5.02 -13.66 -14.22
N ILE A 300 4.86 -14.68 -13.36
CA ILE A 300 4.12 -14.62 -12.10
C ILE A 300 4.94 -13.85 -11.04
N PRO A 301 4.35 -12.92 -10.25
CA PRO A 301 5.08 -12.16 -9.23
C PRO A 301 5.74 -13.08 -8.19
N GLY A 302 6.94 -12.70 -7.73
CA GLY A 302 7.71 -13.50 -6.77
C GLY A 302 8.34 -14.79 -7.35
N MET A 303 8.07 -15.14 -8.61
CA MET A 303 8.80 -16.17 -9.35
C MET A 303 9.85 -15.57 -10.30
N GLU A 304 10.56 -14.55 -9.83
CA GLU A 304 11.63 -13.86 -10.54
C GLU A 304 12.91 -14.72 -10.61
N GLY A 305 12.86 -15.70 -11.50
CA GLY A 305 13.92 -16.66 -11.81
C GLY A 305 13.59 -17.39 -13.11
N ASN A 306 14.45 -18.32 -13.56
CA ASN A 306 14.22 -19.03 -14.83
C ASN A 306 12.90 -19.84 -14.75
N PRO A 307 11.85 -19.49 -15.52
CA PRO A 307 10.51 -20.05 -15.35
C PRO A 307 10.45 -21.55 -15.69
N THR A 308 11.38 -22.04 -16.51
CA THR A 308 11.51 -23.48 -16.83
C THR A 308 11.86 -24.37 -15.62
N LYS A 309 12.11 -23.77 -14.45
CA LYS A 309 12.37 -24.46 -13.17
C LYS A 309 11.26 -24.28 -12.14
N ALA A 310 10.24 -23.47 -12.40
CA ALA A 310 9.08 -23.36 -11.54
C ALA A 310 8.13 -24.55 -11.80
N SER A 311 7.72 -25.26 -10.74
CA SER A 311 6.68 -26.28 -10.89
C SER A 311 5.34 -25.61 -11.21
N PRO A 312 4.59 -26.06 -12.25
CA PRO A 312 3.24 -25.56 -12.53
C PRO A 312 2.30 -25.66 -11.33
N GLN A 313 2.52 -26.64 -10.44
CA GLN A 313 1.79 -26.73 -9.17
C GLN A 313 2.09 -25.53 -8.25
N ALA A 314 3.37 -25.22 -8.01
CA ALA A 314 3.77 -24.10 -7.16
C ALA A 314 3.27 -22.75 -7.71
N ALA A 315 3.31 -22.58 -9.04
CA ALA A 315 2.72 -21.44 -9.73
C ALA A 315 1.19 -21.36 -9.51
N SER A 316 0.49 -22.50 -9.54
CA SER A 316 -0.96 -22.54 -9.29
C SER A 316 -1.34 -22.20 -7.85
N GLU A 317 -0.55 -22.63 -6.87
CA GLU A 317 -0.80 -22.36 -5.46
C GLU A 317 -0.58 -20.88 -5.12
N VAL A 318 0.41 -20.23 -5.75
CA VAL A 318 0.58 -18.77 -5.69
C VAL A 318 -0.62 -18.04 -6.29
N LEU A 319 -1.03 -18.35 -7.53
CA LEU A 319 -2.15 -17.67 -8.19
C LEU A 319 -3.48 -17.87 -7.45
N GLN A 320 -3.71 -19.05 -6.88
CA GLN A 320 -4.90 -19.32 -6.06
C GLN A 320 -4.86 -18.48 -4.77
N ALA A 321 -3.72 -18.41 -4.10
CA ALA A 321 -3.55 -17.59 -2.90
C ALA A 321 -3.67 -16.09 -3.19
N GLU A 322 -3.16 -15.61 -4.32
CA GLU A 322 -3.32 -14.22 -4.78
C GLU A 322 -4.78 -13.87 -5.10
N ALA A 323 -5.54 -14.78 -5.75
CA ALA A 323 -6.97 -14.60 -6.01
C ALA A 323 -7.79 -14.54 -4.72
N VAL A 324 -7.56 -15.48 -3.80
CA VAL A 324 -8.23 -15.54 -2.50
C VAL A 324 -7.89 -14.31 -1.64
N HIS A 325 -6.61 -13.90 -1.61
CA HIS A 325 -6.15 -12.70 -0.91
C HIS A 325 -6.76 -11.42 -1.47
N THR A 326 -6.69 -11.22 -2.79
CA THR A 326 -7.16 -9.98 -3.43
C THR A 326 -8.68 -9.86 -3.34
N ALA A 327 -9.43 -10.96 -3.50
CA ALA A 327 -10.87 -10.94 -3.28
C ALA A 327 -11.26 -10.63 -1.83
N ALA A 328 -10.57 -11.23 -0.84
CA ALA A 328 -10.79 -10.93 0.57
C ALA A 328 -10.45 -9.47 0.91
N GLN A 329 -9.36 -8.92 0.36
CA GLN A 329 -8.98 -7.52 0.52
C GLN A 329 -10.04 -6.58 -0.10
N ALA A 330 -10.56 -6.89 -1.28
CA ALA A 330 -11.64 -6.13 -1.92
C ALA A 330 -12.92 -6.11 -1.05
N PHE A 331 -13.34 -7.26 -0.50
CA PHE A 331 -14.46 -7.31 0.44
C PHE A 331 -14.19 -6.51 1.72
N ALA A 332 -12.96 -6.52 2.24
CA ALA A 332 -12.59 -5.77 3.43
C ALA A 332 -12.62 -4.25 3.20
N GLU A 333 -12.05 -3.75 2.10
CA GLU A 333 -12.07 -2.31 1.78
C GLU A 333 -13.49 -1.83 1.44
N LEU A 334 -14.27 -2.62 0.67
CA LEU A 334 -15.70 -2.33 0.42
C LEU A 334 -16.49 -2.20 1.73
N ALA A 335 -16.27 -3.09 2.70
CA ALA A 335 -16.97 -3.03 3.99
C ALA A 335 -16.45 -1.91 4.92
N GLN A 336 -15.14 -1.64 4.92
CA GLN A 336 -14.49 -0.67 5.83
C GLN A 336 -14.63 0.78 5.37
N ARG A 337 -14.40 1.06 4.09
CA ARG A 337 -14.40 2.42 3.53
C ARG A 337 -15.80 2.95 3.30
N LEU A 338 -16.77 2.05 3.17
CA LEU A 338 -18.13 2.36 2.80
C LEU A 338 -19.11 1.87 3.91
N PRO A 339 -18.98 2.37 5.16
CA PRO A 339 -19.77 1.89 6.31
C PRO A 339 -21.27 2.29 6.24
N ASN A 340 -21.74 2.75 5.09
CA ASN A 340 -23.16 2.88 4.82
C ASN A 340 -23.79 1.48 4.83
N GLN A 341 -24.85 1.32 5.64
CA GLN A 341 -25.60 0.06 5.75
C GLN A 341 -26.07 -0.49 4.40
N GLN A 342 -26.29 0.35 3.37
CA GLN A 342 -26.69 -0.09 2.03
C GLN A 342 -25.65 -1.04 1.39
N ILE A 343 -24.34 -0.77 1.51
CA ILE A 343 -23.30 -1.67 0.98
C ILE A 343 -23.17 -2.92 1.83
N LEU A 344 -23.26 -2.81 3.16
CA LEU A 344 -23.28 -3.99 4.03
C LEU A 344 -24.49 -4.89 3.73
N ARG A 345 -25.66 -4.31 3.43
CA ARG A 345 -26.85 -5.02 2.94
C ARG A 345 -26.62 -5.63 1.56
N ALA A 346 -25.92 -4.96 0.63
CA ALA A 346 -25.59 -5.53 -0.68
C ALA A 346 -24.60 -6.72 -0.58
N LEU A 347 -23.60 -6.62 0.29
CA LEU A 347 -22.69 -7.72 0.64
C LEU A 347 -23.44 -8.90 1.28
N VAL A 348 -24.45 -8.64 2.12
CA VAL A 348 -25.35 -9.67 2.64
C VAL A 348 -26.29 -10.22 1.57
N ALA A 349 -26.72 -9.43 0.59
CA ALA A 349 -27.69 -9.83 -0.42
C ALA A 349 -27.13 -10.91 -1.37
N GLU A 350 -25.87 -10.81 -1.80
CA GLU A 350 -25.20 -11.90 -2.52
C GLU A 350 -25.13 -13.15 -1.61
N PRO A 351 -25.82 -14.27 -1.93
CA PRO A 351 -25.99 -15.37 -0.99
C PRO A 351 -24.67 -16.02 -0.54
N ARG A 352 -23.62 -15.89 -1.35
CA ARG A 352 -22.36 -16.61 -1.21
C ARG A 352 -21.26 -15.83 -0.49
N VAL A 353 -21.36 -14.50 -0.30
CA VAL A 353 -20.31 -13.69 0.35
C VAL A 353 -20.03 -14.17 1.78
N VAL A 354 -21.05 -14.21 2.64
CA VAL A 354 -20.92 -14.66 4.04
C VAL A 354 -20.35 -16.07 4.09
N LYS A 355 -20.86 -16.97 3.23
CA LYS A 355 -20.40 -18.35 3.11
C LYS A 355 -18.92 -18.44 2.74
N SER A 356 -18.48 -17.85 1.63
CA SER A 356 -17.09 -17.98 1.17
C SER A 356 -16.10 -17.29 2.12
N LEU A 357 -16.46 -16.17 2.74
CA LEU A 357 -15.64 -15.54 3.78
C LEU A 357 -15.53 -16.43 5.04
N ALA A 358 -16.64 -17.01 5.51
CA ALA A 358 -16.63 -17.90 6.68
C ALA A 358 -15.85 -19.19 6.38
N HIS A 359 -16.04 -19.78 5.20
CA HIS A 359 -15.25 -20.92 4.75
C HIS A 359 -13.75 -20.60 4.71
N LEU A 360 -13.32 -19.42 4.24
CA LEU A 360 -11.90 -19.04 4.24
C LEU A 360 -11.30 -18.97 5.67
N LEU A 361 -12.05 -18.46 6.65
CA LEU A 361 -11.66 -18.52 8.07
C LEU A 361 -11.57 -19.99 8.57
N LEU A 362 -12.53 -20.81 8.15
CA LEU A 362 -12.68 -22.22 8.54
C LEU A 362 -11.80 -23.19 7.74
N CYS A 363 -11.10 -22.79 6.68
CA CYS A 363 -10.08 -23.65 6.06
C CYS A 363 -9.02 -24.07 7.10
N LYS A 364 -8.26 -25.13 6.82
CA LYS A 364 -6.97 -25.35 7.49
C LYS A 364 -5.91 -24.66 6.63
N LEU A 365 -5.08 -23.81 7.22
CA LEU A 365 -3.84 -23.41 6.56
C LEU A 365 -2.93 -24.63 6.45
N PRO A 366 -2.10 -24.76 5.40
CA PRO A 366 -0.94 -25.64 5.48
C PRO A 366 -0.07 -25.14 6.64
N ALA A 367 0.10 -25.96 7.68
CA ALA A 367 0.88 -25.55 8.84
C ALA A 367 2.37 -25.53 8.45
N PRO A 368 3.13 -24.46 8.79
CA PRO A 368 4.52 -24.32 8.39
C PRO A 368 5.34 -25.53 8.86
N GLY A 369 6.09 -26.15 7.95
CA GLY A 369 6.87 -27.36 8.20
C GLY A 369 6.09 -28.69 8.20
N THR A 370 4.77 -28.72 8.00
CA THR A 370 4.03 -30.00 7.94
C THR A 370 4.20 -30.73 6.61
N THR A 371 4.55 -32.02 6.70
CA THR A 371 4.92 -32.89 5.56
C THR A 371 3.70 -33.40 4.78
N THR A 372 2.96 -32.46 4.19
CA THR A 372 1.99 -32.73 3.12
C THR A 372 2.67 -33.39 1.90
N PRO A 373 1.92 -33.92 0.91
CA PRO A 373 2.52 -34.53 -0.29
C PRO A 373 3.54 -33.64 -1.03
N LEU A 374 3.42 -32.31 -0.94
CA LEU A 374 4.41 -31.36 -1.46
C LEU A 374 5.80 -31.50 -0.81
N ALA A 375 5.90 -31.91 0.46
CA ALA A 375 7.19 -32.08 1.12
C ALA A 375 8.03 -33.21 0.52
N LYS A 376 7.43 -34.12 -0.27
CA LYS A 376 8.18 -35.10 -1.08
C LYS A 376 8.79 -34.49 -2.36
N LEU A 377 8.27 -33.37 -2.85
CA LEU A 377 8.91 -32.57 -3.91
C LEU A 377 10.01 -31.65 -3.36
N ALA A 378 9.99 -31.31 -2.06
CA ALA A 378 10.95 -30.41 -1.43
C ALA A 378 12.38 -30.97 -1.27
N SER A 379 12.67 -32.16 -1.81
CA SER A 379 14.00 -32.81 -1.72
C SER A 379 15.12 -32.10 -2.52
N LYS A 380 14.78 -31.07 -3.31
CA LYS A 380 15.63 -29.99 -3.86
C LYS A 380 14.72 -29.00 -4.62
N PRO A 381 15.00 -27.68 -4.72
CA PRO A 381 15.99 -26.86 -4.01
C PRO A 381 15.31 -25.85 -3.04
N ALA A 382 16.10 -24.95 -2.44
CA ALA A 382 15.66 -23.96 -1.45
C ALA A 382 14.47 -23.05 -1.87
N GLY A 383 14.25 -22.83 -3.17
CA GLY A 383 13.13 -22.02 -3.67
C GLY A 383 11.74 -22.56 -3.30
N SER A 384 11.59 -23.87 -3.07
CA SER A 384 10.28 -24.44 -2.73
C SER A 384 9.74 -23.93 -1.39
N GLN A 385 10.59 -23.69 -0.39
CA GLN A 385 10.14 -23.23 0.92
C GLN A 385 9.67 -21.77 0.86
N ALA A 386 10.42 -20.89 0.19
CA ALA A 386 10.07 -19.49 0.03
C ALA A 386 8.70 -19.28 -0.66
N ILE A 387 8.35 -20.14 -1.63
CA ILE A 387 7.03 -20.13 -2.26
C ILE A 387 5.93 -20.55 -1.26
N MET A 388 6.15 -21.62 -0.49
CA MET A 388 5.20 -22.05 0.54
C MET A 388 4.98 -20.99 1.63
N ASP A 389 6.05 -20.30 2.04
CA ASP A 389 5.97 -19.21 3.02
C ASP A 389 5.21 -18.00 2.45
N PHE A 390 5.37 -17.70 1.16
CA PHE A 390 4.62 -16.65 0.46
C PHE A 390 3.13 -16.99 0.33
N VAL A 391 2.80 -18.23 -0.06
CA VAL A 391 1.42 -18.75 -0.10
C VAL A 391 0.78 -18.70 1.29
N ALA A 392 1.47 -19.16 2.33
CA ALA A 392 0.99 -19.10 3.71
C ALA A 392 0.76 -17.66 4.19
N LYS A 393 1.65 -16.73 3.83
CA LYS A 393 1.51 -15.29 4.11
C LYS A 393 0.28 -14.69 3.43
N LEU A 394 0.07 -14.96 2.13
CA LEU A 394 -1.10 -14.49 1.38
C LEU A 394 -2.41 -15.00 1.98
N LEU A 395 -2.50 -16.31 2.29
CA LEU A 395 -3.68 -16.91 2.90
C LEU A 395 -3.92 -16.42 4.35
N SER A 396 -2.86 -16.06 5.08
CA SER A 396 -2.97 -15.43 6.41
C SER A 396 -3.53 -14.01 6.33
N LEU A 397 -3.04 -13.18 5.39
CA LEU A 397 -3.61 -11.86 5.12
C LEU A 397 -5.06 -11.94 4.64
N ALA A 398 -5.37 -12.91 3.76
CA ALA A 398 -6.72 -13.15 3.28
C ALA A 398 -7.71 -13.41 4.42
N ARG A 399 -7.28 -14.13 5.47
CA ARG A 399 -8.08 -14.36 6.69
C ARG A 399 -8.28 -13.11 7.53
N GLN A 400 -7.26 -12.28 7.69
CA GLN A 400 -7.38 -11.01 8.41
C GLN A 400 -8.38 -10.07 7.71
N HIS A 401 -8.29 -9.97 6.38
CA HIS A 401 -9.25 -9.24 5.55
C HIS A 401 -10.66 -9.84 5.63
N ALA A 402 -10.80 -11.17 5.47
CA ALA A 402 -12.11 -11.83 5.52
C ALA A 402 -12.78 -11.75 6.90
N ALA A 403 -12.01 -11.82 7.99
CA ALA A 403 -12.53 -11.61 9.33
C ALA A 403 -12.98 -10.16 9.51
N GLY A 404 -12.17 -9.17 9.08
CA GLY A 404 -12.56 -7.76 9.11
C GLY A 404 -13.83 -7.46 8.30
N ALA A 405 -13.98 -8.06 7.11
CA ALA A 405 -15.18 -7.97 6.29
C ALA A 405 -16.40 -8.61 6.98
N LEU A 406 -16.23 -9.81 7.56
CA LEU A 406 -17.29 -10.51 8.28
C LEU A 406 -17.76 -9.74 9.52
N LEU A 407 -16.86 -9.14 10.31
CA LEU A 407 -17.26 -8.30 11.45
C LEU A 407 -18.27 -7.23 11.02
N LEU A 408 -17.94 -6.51 9.94
CA LEU A 408 -18.75 -5.40 9.40
C LEU A 408 -20.06 -5.89 8.78
N VAL A 409 -20.04 -7.02 8.08
CA VAL A 409 -21.26 -7.68 7.59
C VAL A 409 -22.18 -8.10 8.75
N CYS A 410 -21.61 -8.64 9.84
CA CYS A 410 -22.30 -9.00 11.08
C CYS A 410 -22.84 -7.81 11.91
N SER A 411 -22.54 -6.57 11.55
CA SER A 411 -23.25 -5.41 12.12
C SER A 411 -24.72 -5.34 11.64
N THR A 412 -25.07 -6.04 10.55
CA THR A 412 -26.41 -6.07 9.98
C THR A 412 -27.18 -7.35 10.37
N ALA A 413 -28.50 -7.25 10.54
CA ALA A 413 -29.35 -8.38 10.94
C ALA A 413 -29.23 -9.60 9.99
N GLY A 414 -29.30 -9.40 8.68
CA GLY A 414 -29.15 -10.49 7.70
C GLY A 414 -27.72 -11.05 7.61
N GLY A 415 -26.70 -10.30 8.06
CA GLY A 415 -25.35 -10.83 8.25
C GLY A 415 -25.25 -11.73 9.47
N GLN A 416 -25.89 -11.35 10.58
CA GLN A 416 -25.98 -12.16 11.80
C GLN A 416 -26.73 -13.47 11.53
N GLU A 417 -27.91 -13.39 10.90
CA GLU A 417 -28.74 -14.54 10.50
C GLU A 417 -27.93 -15.58 9.71
N LYS A 418 -27.22 -15.14 8.67
CA LYS A 418 -26.38 -16.03 7.84
C LYS A 418 -25.17 -16.61 8.57
N MET A 419 -24.71 -15.96 9.64
CA MET A 419 -23.57 -16.44 10.44
C MET A 419 -23.94 -17.41 11.56
N VAL A 420 -25.22 -17.56 11.92
CA VAL A 420 -25.67 -18.61 12.88
C VAL A 420 -25.24 -20.01 12.41
N THR A 421 -25.28 -20.25 11.10
CA THR A 421 -24.82 -21.50 10.46
C THR A 421 -23.32 -21.80 10.71
N TYR A 422 -22.51 -20.77 10.93
CA TYR A 422 -21.05 -20.86 11.06
C TYR A 422 -20.53 -20.61 12.49
N GLU A 423 -21.35 -20.01 13.37
CA GLU A 423 -21.00 -19.68 14.76
C GLU A 423 -20.33 -20.87 15.48
N ARG A 424 -20.95 -22.05 15.42
CA ARG A 424 -20.45 -23.25 16.10
C ARG A 424 -19.10 -23.73 15.57
N GLU A 425 -18.91 -23.83 14.25
CA GLU A 425 -17.62 -24.30 13.72
C GLU A 425 -16.50 -23.28 14.01
N ILE A 426 -16.81 -21.98 14.01
CA ILE A 426 -15.85 -20.93 14.36
C ILE A 426 -15.48 -20.99 15.84
N GLU A 427 -16.45 -21.25 16.73
CA GLU A 427 -16.20 -21.47 18.15
C GLU A 427 -15.40 -22.76 18.41
N ASP A 428 -15.77 -23.89 17.81
CA ASP A 428 -15.05 -25.16 17.92
C ASP A 428 -13.58 -25.02 17.45
N ARG A 429 -13.33 -24.25 16.36
CA ARG A 429 -11.97 -23.92 15.88
C ARG A 429 -11.20 -22.95 16.79
N HIS A 430 -11.89 -22.10 17.55
CA HIS A 430 -11.26 -21.23 18.53
C HIS A 430 -10.89 -22.00 19.81
N GLN A 431 -11.81 -22.81 20.33
CA GLN A 431 -11.61 -23.62 21.54
C GLN A 431 -10.54 -24.70 21.34
N SER A 432 -10.46 -25.32 20.15
CA SER A 432 -9.42 -26.30 19.80
C SER A 432 -8.00 -25.73 19.58
N GLY A 433 -7.79 -24.43 19.82
CA GLY A 433 -6.46 -23.81 19.77
C GLY A 433 -5.85 -23.68 18.36
N VAL A 434 -6.56 -24.08 17.31
CA VAL A 434 -6.08 -24.10 15.91
C VAL A 434 -5.64 -22.70 15.43
N PHE A 435 -6.28 -21.64 15.91
CA PHE A 435 -5.84 -20.26 15.64
C PHE A 435 -4.63 -19.83 16.49
N MET A 436 -4.53 -20.31 17.74
CA MET A 436 -3.42 -19.97 18.66
C MET A 436 -2.09 -20.56 18.19
N ALA A 437 -2.09 -21.75 17.56
CA ALA A 437 -0.88 -22.39 17.03
C ALA A 437 -0.19 -21.53 15.94
N SER A 438 -0.96 -20.82 15.11
CA SER A 438 -0.43 -19.87 14.12
C SER A 438 0.17 -18.61 14.74
N GLU A 439 -0.25 -18.26 15.96
CA GLU A 439 0.31 -17.16 16.73
C GLU A 439 1.61 -17.58 17.44
N ALA A 440 1.65 -18.82 17.96
CA ALA A 440 2.84 -19.41 18.57
C ALA A 440 4.01 -19.49 17.57
N ALA A 441 3.78 -19.97 16.33
CA ALA A 441 4.82 -20.01 15.30
C ALA A 441 5.40 -18.61 14.98
N ASN A 442 4.56 -17.58 14.91
CA ASN A 442 4.99 -16.18 14.73
C ASN A 442 5.70 -15.58 15.96
N LYS A 443 5.50 -16.15 17.16
CA LYS A 443 6.25 -15.79 18.37
C LYS A 443 7.58 -16.56 18.47
N GLN A 444 7.64 -17.79 17.99
CA GLN A 444 8.86 -18.63 17.96
C GLN A 444 10.02 -17.91 17.26
N GLY A 445 9.79 -17.40 16.04
CA GLY A 445 10.78 -16.60 15.28
C GLY A 445 11.09 -15.20 15.84
N ARG A 446 10.50 -14.82 16.98
CA ARG A 446 10.90 -13.66 17.80
C ARG A 446 11.64 -14.09 19.08
N LEU A 447 11.28 -15.25 19.62
CA LEU A 447 11.83 -15.83 20.86
C LEU A 447 13.32 -16.19 20.74
N GLU A 448 13.81 -16.54 19.55
CA GLU A 448 15.25 -16.83 19.34
C GLU A 448 16.17 -15.63 19.65
N ASN A 449 15.64 -14.40 19.64
CA ASN A 449 16.37 -13.19 20.08
C ASN A 449 16.14 -12.83 21.56
N ALA A 450 15.26 -13.54 22.28
CA ALA A 450 14.79 -13.18 23.63
C ALA A 450 15.32 -14.09 24.75
N ILE A 451 16.07 -15.14 24.43
CA ILE A 451 16.52 -16.19 25.37
C ILE A 451 17.61 -15.72 26.38
N LEU A 452 18.01 -14.44 26.35
CA LEU A 452 19.08 -13.88 27.19
C LEU A 452 18.61 -13.05 28.42
N SER A 453 17.30 -12.92 28.68
CA SER A 453 16.77 -12.17 29.83
C SER A 453 16.18 -13.07 30.93
N GLY A 454 16.71 -12.96 32.15
CA GLY A 454 16.20 -13.68 33.32
C GLY A 454 14.94 -13.04 33.95
N PRO A 455 14.25 -13.75 34.86
CA PRO A 455 13.03 -13.25 35.49
C PRO A 455 13.30 -12.07 36.45
N GLY A 456 12.81 -10.88 36.09
CA GLY A 456 12.85 -9.68 36.94
C GLY A 456 13.20 -8.38 36.22
N THR A 457 13.76 -8.46 35.01
CA THR A 457 14.25 -7.30 34.25
C THR A 457 13.12 -6.42 33.69
N LEU A 458 13.41 -5.12 33.53
CA LEU A 458 12.55 -4.14 32.85
C LEU A 458 13.31 -3.58 31.63
N GLU A 459 12.67 -3.46 30.48
CA GLU A 459 13.36 -3.02 29.25
C GLU A 459 13.00 -1.57 28.89
N CYS A 460 14.01 -0.78 28.54
CA CYS A 460 13.82 0.55 27.96
C CYS A 460 14.51 0.63 26.59
N TYR A 461 13.73 0.91 25.56
CA TYR A 461 14.20 1.04 24.20
C TYR A 461 14.47 2.52 23.92
N VAL A 462 15.71 2.85 23.58
CA VAL A 462 16.13 4.23 23.29
C VAL A 462 16.38 4.33 21.79
N ASN A 463 15.52 5.07 21.08
CA ASN A 463 15.54 5.13 19.62
C ASN A 463 16.55 6.18 19.14
N GLN A 464 17.84 5.89 19.31
CA GLN A 464 18.94 6.80 18.94
C GLN A 464 19.16 6.88 17.42
N ASN A 465 18.25 7.56 16.71
CA ASN A 465 18.56 8.05 15.37
C ASN A 465 19.66 9.13 15.49
N SER A 466 20.87 8.80 15.03
CA SER A 466 22.06 9.68 14.99
C SER A 466 22.78 10.00 16.32
N ALA A 467 22.20 9.75 17.49
CA ALA A 467 22.87 10.00 18.77
C ALA A 467 23.90 8.91 19.14
N CYS A 468 25.04 9.30 19.71
CA CYS A 468 26.11 8.38 20.11
C CYS A 468 25.83 7.73 21.49
N LYS A 469 26.37 6.53 21.74
CA LYS A 469 26.36 5.87 23.08
C LYS A 469 27.05 6.70 24.20
N HIS A 470 27.80 7.72 23.82
CA HIS A 470 28.49 8.64 24.72
C HIS A 470 27.74 9.97 24.95
N ASP A 471 26.55 10.15 24.37
CA ASP A 471 25.72 11.33 24.57
C ASP A 471 25.37 11.51 26.06
N PRO A 472 25.75 12.62 26.71
CA PRO A 472 25.47 12.87 28.12
C PRO A 472 23.97 13.02 28.40
N VAL A 473 23.18 13.52 27.44
CA VAL A 473 21.72 13.70 27.59
C VAL A 473 21.03 12.34 27.66
N ALA A 474 21.33 11.44 26.73
CA ALA A 474 20.76 10.08 26.72
C ALA A 474 21.13 9.30 28.01
N ARG A 475 22.35 9.52 28.55
CA ARG A 475 22.77 8.94 29.83
C ARG A 475 22.01 9.53 31.01
N GLN A 476 21.78 10.83 31.04
CA GLN A 476 21.07 11.53 32.11
C GLN A 476 19.58 11.17 32.13
N VAL A 477 18.93 11.09 30.97
CA VAL A 477 17.53 10.63 30.88
C VAL A 477 17.40 9.15 31.25
N LYS A 478 18.38 8.30 30.88
CA LYS A 478 18.41 6.91 31.39
C LYS A 478 18.54 6.89 32.92
N ALA A 479 19.45 7.66 33.51
CA ALA A 479 19.63 7.68 34.97
C ALA A 479 18.34 8.09 35.72
N ALA A 480 17.60 9.09 35.21
CA ALA A 480 16.31 9.49 35.79
C ALA A 480 15.19 8.44 35.62
N ILE A 481 15.29 7.55 34.62
CA ILE A 481 14.40 6.39 34.47
C ILE A 481 14.84 5.26 35.42
N ASP A 482 16.13 4.98 35.51
CA ASP A 482 16.71 3.96 36.40
C ASP A 482 16.37 4.24 37.87
N GLU A 483 16.50 5.50 38.30
CA GLU A 483 16.15 5.98 39.63
C GLU A 483 14.63 5.88 39.91
N ALA A 484 13.79 6.34 38.99
CA ALA A 484 12.33 6.23 39.09
C ALA A 484 11.83 4.77 39.13
N VAL A 485 12.52 3.86 38.44
CA VAL A 485 12.24 2.42 38.50
C VAL A 485 12.71 1.83 39.83
N ALA A 486 13.87 2.23 40.34
CA ALA A 486 14.37 1.82 41.66
C ALA A 486 13.52 2.33 42.82
N GLU A 487 12.94 3.55 42.73
CA GLU A 487 11.98 4.09 43.70
C GLU A 487 10.71 3.23 43.77
N VAL A 488 10.14 2.87 42.61
CA VAL A 488 8.82 2.22 42.54
C VAL A 488 8.89 0.69 42.66
N LYS A 489 10.02 0.06 42.32
CA LYS A 489 10.22 -1.41 42.37
C LYS A 489 11.35 -1.88 43.28
N GLY A 490 12.08 -0.98 43.93
CA GLY A 490 13.23 -1.29 44.77
C GLY A 490 14.52 -1.53 43.98
N PRO A 491 15.69 -1.52 44.66
CA PRO A 491 17.02 -1.44 44.03
C PRO A 491 17.47 -2.68 43.24
N LYS A 492 16.60 -3.69 43.05
CA LYS A 492 16.87 -4.88 42.22
C LYS A 492 16.28 -4.80 40.81
N ALA A 493 15.43 -3.80 40.53
CA ALA A 493 14.85 -3.61 39.21
C ALA A 493 15.86 -2.92 38.27
N THR A 494 16.44 -3.68 37.35
CA THR A 494 17.39 -3.16 36.35
C THR A 494 16.69 -2.79 35.04
N VAL A 495 17.08 -1.63 34.49
CA VAL A 495 16.60 -1.12 33.20
C VAL A 495 17.65 -1.39 32.12
N MET A 496 17.38 -2.34 31.23
CA MET A 496 18.24 -2.60 30.06
C MET A 496 18.05 -1.52 28.99
N GLN A 497 19.15 -1.06 28.39
CA GLN A 497 19.17 -0.15 27.24
C GLN A 497 19.24 -0.95 25.94
N ALA A 498 18.09 -1.16 25.29
CA ALA A 498 18.02 -1.84 24.00
C ALA A 498 18.22 -0.84 22.84
N GLY A 499 19.15 -1.15 21.93
CA GLY A 499 19.39 -0.38 20.71
C GLY A 499 18.42 -0.77 19.59
N SER A 500 17.62 0.17 19.11
CA SER A 500 16.61 -0.05 18.06
C SER A 500 17.22 -0.10 16.65
N TYR A 501 17.04 -1.23 15.95
CA TYR A 501 17.28 -1.34 14.49
C TYR A 501 15.96 -1.23 13.69
N ARG A 502 15.15 -0.19 13.92
CA ARG A 502 13.93 0.09 13.13
C ARG A 502 14.14 1.12 12.02
N LYS A 503 14.53 0.65 10.83
CA LYS A 503 14.42 1.42 9.58
C LYS A 503 12.96 1.51 9.09
N SER A 504 12.11 2.35 9.71
CA SER A 504 10.96 3.00 9.03
C SER A 504 10.10 3.91 9.93
N THR A 505 10.43 5.21 9.98
CA THR A 505 9.50 6.33 9.79
C THR A 505 10.31 7.62 9.62
N ALA A 506 9.95 8.48 8.68
CA ALA A 506 10.70 9.70 8.40
C ALA A 506 10.31 10.84 9.37
N LEU A 507 10.89 10.82 10.58
CA LEU A 507 10.91 11.99 11.45
C LEU A 507 11.87 13.03 10.84
N GLN A 508 11.35 14.17 10.41
CA GLN A 508 12.14 15.34 10.01
C GLN A 508 12.44 16.20 11.25
N GLY A 509 13.34 15.71 12.11
CA GLY A 509 13.69 16.35 13.37
C GLY A 509 14.94 15.74 13.98
N THR A 510 15.45 16.38 15.03
CA THR A 510 16.58 15.88 15.86
C THR A 510 16.12 15.01 17.03
N ASP A 511 14.85 14.61 17.02
CA ASP A 511 14.08 14.24 18.20
C ASP A 511 14.40 12.82 18.70
N LEU A 512 14.29 12.63 20.01
CA LEU A 512 14.68 11.39 20.71
C LEU A 512 13.44 10.67 21.24
N ASP A 513 13.01 9.58 20.58
CA ASP A 513 11.96 8.71 21.13
C ASP A 513 12.54 7.76 22.19
N MET A 514 11.83 7.61 23.32
CA MET A 514 12.12 6.59 24.33
C MET A 514 10.86 5.79 24.66
N PHE A 515 10.96 4.45 24.60
CA PHE A 515 9.85 3.54 24.87
C PHE A 515 10.17 2.69 26.11
N VAL A 516 9.47 2.94 27.21
CA VAL A 516 9.60 2.15 28.45
C VAL A 516 8.69 0.93 28.34
N ASN A 517 9.26 -0.25 28.07
CA ASN A 517 8.50 -1.46 27.80
C ASN A 517 8.54 -2.43 28.99
N THR A 518 7.48 -2.40 29.80
CA THR A 518 7.37 -3.21 31.02
C THR A 518 6.92 -4.64 30.68
N TYR A 519 7.80 -5.44 30.06
CA TYR A 519 7.52 -6.83 29.70
C TYR A 519 7.26 -7.76 30.90
N SER A 520 7.73 -7.39 32.09
CA SER A 520 7.42 -8.12 33.32
C SER A 520 5.92 -8.01 33.67
N GLU A 521 5.23 -9.15 33.71
CA GLU A 521 3.81 -9.27 34.08
C GLU A 521 3.52 -8.68 35.48
N ASN A 522 4.55 -8.53 36.31
CA ASN A 522 4.50 -8.02 37.68
C ASN A 522 4.43 -6.49 37.80
N VAL A 523 4.26 -5.72 36.73
CA VAL A 523 4.17 -4.23 36.79
C VAL A 523 2.73 -3.75 36.61
N THR A 524 2.09 -3.36 37.71
CA THR A 524 0.72 -2.85 37.73
C THR A 524 0.57 -1.51 36.99
N LYS A 525 -0.68 -1.13 36.69
CA LYS A 525 -1.00 0.19 36.12
C LYS A 525 -0.54 1.35 37.03
N ASN A 526 -0.69 1.19 38.35
CA ASN A 526 -0.35 2.23 39.32
C ASN A 526 1.17 2.36 39.55
N GLU A 527 1.94 1.30 39.29
CA GLU A 527 3.42 1.39 39.28
C GLU A 527 3.91 2.05 38.01
N ARG A 528 3.39 1.68 36.83
CA ARG A 528 3.68 2.40 35.58
C ARG A 528 3.40 3.90 35.67
N MET A 529 2.28 4.29 36.28
CA MET A 529 1.95 5.71 36.47
C MET A 529 2.88 6.40 37.49
N ARG A 530 3.29 5.71 38.56
CA ARG A 530 4.28 6.25 39.51
C ARG A 530 5.67 6.40 38.89
N ILE A 531 6.15 5.42 38.11
CA ILE A 531 7.42 5.52 37.37
C ILE A 531 7.40 6.73 36.43
N GLY A 532 6.34 6.91 35.64
CA GLY A 532 6.21 8.08 34.76
C GLY A 532 6.21 9.42 35.51
N ILE A 533 5.59 9.49 36.69
CA ILE A 533 5.59 10.69 37.55
C ILE A 533 7.00 10.93 38.13
N ALA A 534 7.64 9.90 38.70
CA ALA A 534 8.99 10.00 39.26
C ALA A 534 10.03 10.40 38.20
N THR A 535 9.99 9.79 36.99
CA THR A 535 10.85 10.21 35.87
C THR A 535 10.62 11.69 35.50
N CYS A 536 9.38 12.19 35.47
CA CYS A 536 9.12 13.62 35.29
C CYS A 536 9.70 14.49 36.41
N THR A 537 9.56 14.07 37.67
CA THR A 537 10.10 14.79 38.83
C THR A 537 11.63 14.88 38.76
N ASN A 538 12.32 13.77 38.50
CA ASN A 538 13.78 13.71 38.53
C ASN A 538 14.38 14.47 37.34
N LEU A 539 13.75 14.40 36.16
CA LEU A 539 14.12 15.22 35.00
C LEU A 539 13.93 16.71 35.25
N ARG A 540 12.82 17.15 35.87
CA ARG A 540 12.64 18.55 36.30
C ARG A 540 13.68 18.97 37.35
N ALA A 541 13.92 18.14 38.37
CA ALA A 541 14.89 18.41 39.43
C ALA A 541 16.33 18.57 38.90
N SER A 542 16.68 17.88 37.81
CA SER A 542 17.97 18.05 37.13
C SER A 542 18.17 19.41 36.43
N GLY A 543 17.09 20.15 36.15
CA GLY A 543 17.13 21.49 35.55
C GLY A 543 17.23 21.56 34.02
N TYR A 544 17.25 20.45 33.28
CA TYR A 544 17.48 20.45 31.83
C TYR A 544 16.21 20.59 30.97
N TYR A 545 15.04 20.25 31.52
CA TYR A 545 13.78 20.13 30.77
C TYR A 545 12.61 20.80 31.48
N ASP A 546 11.75 21.46 30.69
CA ASP A 546 10.36 21.73 31.07
C ASP A 546 9.45 20.63 30.46
N THR A 547 8.36 20.30 31.14
CA THR A 547 7.55 19.11 30.81
C THR A 547 6.06 19.43 30.69
N GLN A 548 5.52 19.30 29.47
CA GLN A 548 4.10 19.52 29.19
C GLN A 548 3.34 18.19 29.27
N CYS A 549 3.02 17.79 30.50
CA CYS A 549 2.35 16.51 30.79
C CYS A 549 0.86 16.51 30.40
N SER A 550 0.55 16.18 29.14
CA SER A 550 -0.80 15.82 28.70
C SER A 550 -1.16 14.41 29.19
N LEU A 551 -1.74 14.32 30.40
CA LEU A 551 -2.18 13.06 31.03
C LEU A 551 -3.20 12.25 30.19
N HIS A 552 -3.79 12.84 29.15
CA HIS A 552 -4.65 12.15 28.18
C HIS A 552 -3.89 11.43 27.04
N GLN A 553 -2.68 11.86 26.68
CA GLN A 553 -2.02 11.43 25.43
C GLN A 553 -1.04 10.27 25.53
N LYS A 554 -0.71 9.78 26.75
CA LYS A 554 0.20 8.62 27.00
C LYS A 554 1.65 8.78 26.50
N VAL A 555 1.99 9.96 25.99
CA VAL A 555 3.33 10.39 25.60
C VAL A 555 3.69 11.59 26.46
N LEU A 556 4.88 11.57 27.07
CA LEU A 556 5.44 12.72 27.77
C LEU A 556 6.29 13.52 26.79
N ARG A 557 5.99 14.83 26.67
CA ARG A 557 6.79 15.77 25.88
C ARG A 557 7.69 16.60 26.79
N LEU A 558 8.99 16.41 26.60
CA LEU A 558 10.05 17.11 27.32
C LEU A 558 10.71 18.12 26.37
N LYS A 559 10.68 19.40 26.73
CA LYS A 559 11.30 20.47 25.95
C LYS A 559 12.54 20.97 26.66
N SER A 560 13.66 21.04 25.95
CA SER A 560 14.90 21.52 26.56
C SER A 560 14.82 23.02 26.85
N GLN A 561 15.10 23.42 28.09
CA GLN A 561 15.04 24.84 28.49
C GLN A 561 16.11 25.71 27.79
N THR A 562 17.15 25.10 27.22
CA THR A 562 18.30 25.81 26.64
C THR A 562 18.28 25.94 25.11
N GLN A 563 17.24 25.43 24.43
CA GLN A 563 17.09 25.37 22.95
C GLN A 563 18.24 24.69 22.17
N ARG A 564 19.27 24.15 22.84
CA ARG A 564 20.43 23.50 22.20
C ARG A 564 20.32 21.98 22.08
N HIS A 565 19.29 21.40 22.68
CA HIS A 565 19.02 19.95 22.65
C HIS A 565 17.63 19.71 22.05
N PRO A 566 17.42 18.56 21.40
CA PRO A 566 16.13 18.20 20.83
C PRO A 566 15.03 18.02 21.87
N ASP A 567 13.78 18.03 21.39
CA ASP A 567 12.64 17.54 22.16
C ASP A 567 12.73 16.01 22.33
N VAL A 568 12.22 15.50 23.45
CA VAL A 568 12.24 14.08 23.81
C VAL A 568 10.81 13.61 24.07
N ASP A 569 10.35 12.61 23.29
CA ASP A 569 9.03 12.00 23.41
C ASP A 569 9.16 10.64 24.12
N ILE A 570 8.62 10.51 25.35
CA ILE A 570 8.61 9.24 26.09
C ILE A 570 7.23 8.59 25.99
N ALA A 571 7.14 7.43 25.33
CA ALA A 571 5.90 6.72 25.07
C ALA A 571 5.74 5.44 25.90
N PHE A 572 4.52 5.19 26.40
CA PHE A 572 4.19 4.01 27.20
C PHE A 572 3.13 3.14 26.50
N GLU A 573 3.53 1.96 25.99
CA GLU A 573 2.57 0.98 25.46
C GLU A 573 1.81 0.25 26.58
N ARG A 574 0.61 -0.27 26.24
CA ARG A 574 -0.29 -0.90 27.21
C ARG A 574 -1.12 -2.04 26.61
N PHE A 575 -1.14 -3.16 27.32
CA PHE A 575 -2.17 -4.20 27.23
C PHE A 575 -3.18 -4.15 28.42
N LYS A 576 -4.22 -4.97 28.31
CA LYS A 576 -5.50 -4.93 29.07
C LYS A 576 -5.37 -5.22 30.57
N ASP A 577 -6.38 -5.06 31.43
CA ASP A 577 -7.72 -4.46 31.27
C ASP A 577 -7.98 -3.44 32.43
N GLN A 578 -9.15 -3.05 32.97
CA GLN A 578 -10.55 -3.50 32.96
C GLN A 578 -11.51 -2.29 32.80
N THR A 579 -12.81 -2.55 32.66
CA THR A 579 -13.90 -1.58 32.90
C THR A 579 -14.98 -2.17 33.83
N LYS A 580 -15.63 -1.33 34.64
CA LYS A 580 -16.88 -1.66 35.36
C LYS A 580 -18.06 -1.05 34.60
N LEU A 581 -19.20 -1.73 34.58
CA LEU A 581 -20.45 -1.28 33.96
C LEU A 581 -21.48 -0.86 35.02
N PRO A 582 -22.33 0.15 34.76
CA PRO A 582 -23.61 0.34 35.44
C PRO A 582 -24.69 -0.59 34.86
N PRO A 583 -25.78 -0.90 35.59
CA PRO A 583 -26.82 -1.83 35.15
C PRO A 583 -28.00 -1.17 34.41
N ASN A 584 -28.80 -2.04 33.76
CA ASN A 584 -30.17 -1.84 33.25
C ASN A 584 -30.40 -0.88 32.06
N ARG A 585 -30.77 -1.46 30.91
CA ARG A 585 -32.17 -1.76 30.55
C ARG A 585 -32.22 -2.95 29.59
N ALA A 586 -33.34 -3.68 29.53
CA ALA A 586 -33.45 -4.97 28.85
C ALA A 586 -34.23 -4.88 27.53
N PHE A 587 -33.80 -5.65 26.53
CA PHE A 587 -34.61 -6.05 25.37
C PHE A 587 -34.19 -7.43 24.85
N SER A 588 -35.12 -8.18 24.27
CA SER A 588 -34.95 -9.61 23.91
C SER A 588 -33.95 -9.91 22.78
N GLN A 589 -33.32 -8.89 22.18
CA GLN A 589 -32.22 -9.06 21.24
C GLN A 589 -30.90 -9.52 21.90
N ASP A 590 -30.78 -9.42 23.23
CA ASP A 590 -29.56 -9.69 23.99
C ASP A 590 -28.90 -11.04 23.69
N GLN A 591 -29.64 -12.12 23.43
CA GLN A 591 -28.99 -13.41 23.11
C GLN A 591 -28.30 -13.39 21.74
N ALA A 592 -28.94 -12.86 20.70
CA ALA A 592 -28.35 -12.78 19.36
C ALA A 592 -27.18 -11.78 19.34
N VAL A 593 -27.34 -10.63 20.00
CA VAL A 593 -26.28 -9.63 20.12
C VAL A 593 -25.12 -10.15 20.98
N SER A 594 -25.37 -10.80 22.13
CA SER A 594 -24.30 -11.37 22.98
C SER A 594 -23.56 -12.52 22.28
N LYS A 595 -24.25 -13.36 21.50
CA LYS A 595 -23.65 -14.39 20.63
C LYS A 595 -22.79 -13.77 19.53
N ALA A 596 -23.34 -12.86 18.74
CA ALA A 596 -22.59 -12.12 17.74
C ALA A 596 -21.36 -11.42 18.36
N VAL A 597 -21.52 -10.74 19.51
CA VAL A 597 -20.43 -10.09 20.24
C VAL A 597 -19.39 -11.09 20.78
N LYS A 598 -19.77 -12.33 21.15
CA LYS A 598 -18.83 -13.41 21.46
C LYS A 598 -18.05 -13.83 20.21
N VAL A 599 -18.72 -14.14 19.10
CA VAL A 599 -18.09 -14.51 17.82
C VAL A 599 -17.15 -13.40 17.34
N VAL A 600 -17.59 -12.14 17.37
CA VAL A 600 -16.79 -10.94 17.07
C VAL A 600 -15.54 -10.86 17.96
N LYS A 601 -15.67 -11.07 19.28
CA LYS A 601 -14.53 -11.05 20.21
C LYS A 601 -13.59 -12.25 20.01
N SER A 602 -14.11 -13.42 19.65
CA SER A 602 -13.31 -14.61 19.33
C SER A 602 -12.55 -14.44 18.01
N MET A 603 -13.19 -13.92 16.96
CA MET A 603 -12.53 -13.51 15.71
C MET A 603 -11.46 -12.45 15.95
N GLN A 604 -11.76 -11.40 16.73
CA GLN A 604 -10.81 -10.33 17.03
C GLN A 604 -9.54 -10.87 17.70
N ARG A 605 -9.68 -11.81 18.65
CA ARG A 605 -8.57 -12.51 19.29
C ARG A 605 -7.83 -13.42 18.31
N ALA A 606 -8.55 -14.28 17.59
CA ALA A 606 -7.99 -15.28 16.69
C ALA A 606 -7.20 -14.68 15.50
N TYR A 607 -7.56 -13.48 15.06
CA TYR A 607 -6.96 -12.81 13.89
C TYR A 607 -6.26 -11.48 14.23
N ASN A 608 -6.03 -11.18 15.51
CA ASN A 608 -5.35 -9.97 16.00
C ASN A 608 -5.89 -8.64 15.42
N LEU A 609 -7.22 -8.53 15.29
CA LEU A 609 -7.87 -7.37 14.65
C LEU A 609 -7.89 -6.13 15.59
N PRO A 610 -7.64 -4.91 15.06
CA PRO A 610 -7.42 -3.72 15.87
C PRO A 610 -8.64 -3.32 16.72
N PRO A 611 -8.47 -2.82 17.97
CA PRO A 611 -9.56 -2.49 18.89
C PRO A 611 -10.60 -1.46 18.40
N ILE A 612 -10.22 -0.59 17.45
CA ILE A 612 -11.09 0.44 16.88
C ILE A 612 -12.36 -0.18 16.25
N LEU A 613 -12.23 -1.39 15.65
CA LEU A 613 -13.35 -2.15 15.08
C LEU A 613 -14.39 -2.61 16.12
N LEU A 614 -14.20 -2.35 17.43
CA LEU A 614 -15.18 -2.65 18.47
C LEU A 614 -15.70 -1.40 19.19
N GLN A 615 -15.06 -0.23 18.99
CA GLN A 615 -15.58 1.05 19.53
C GLN A 615 -16.76 1.60 18.70
N VAL A 616 -16.81 1.27 17.41
CA VAL A 616 -17.94 1.61 16.49
C VAL A 616 -19.18 0.72 16.74
N TYR A 617 -19.09 -0.26 17.64
CA TYR A 617 -20.15 -1.27 17.90
C TYR A 617 -20.75 -1.19 19.32
N LEU A 618 -20.36 -0.19 20.11
CA LEU A 618 -20.82 0.03 21.49
C LEU A 618 -21.34 1.47 21.70
N VAL A 619 -21.73 2.10 20.59
CA VAL A 619 -22.45 3.38 20.48
C VAL A 619 -23.63 3.13 19.55
#